data_AF-A0A8J7Q8H8-F1
#
_entry.id   AF-A0A8J7Q8H8-F1
#
_cell.length_a   1.000
_cell.length_b   1.000
_cell.length_c   1.000
_cell.angle_alpha   90.00
_cell.angle_beta   90.00
_cell.angle_gamma   90.00
#
_symmetry.space_group_name_H-M   'P 1'
#
loop_
_entity.id
_entity.type
_entity.pdbx_description
1 polymer ?
#
loop_
_entity_poly.entity_id
_entity_poly.type
_entity_poly.pdbx_seq_one_letter_code
_entity_poly.pdbx_strand_id
1 'polypeptide(L)'
;ATSVIPTVEMLLRRSTDRLAPETRERFAWLGAFAPKPATFALDAMRAVWDVPDARPTVRELVARGLLEPAGSRFQMHALLVAHARRLCE
;
A
#
# COMPACT_ATOMS: atom_id res chain seq x y z
N ALA A 1 31.03 12.92 4.80
CA ALA A 1 29.95 12.65 3.83
C ALA A 1 28.88 13.72 4.00
N THR A 2 28.50 14.41 2.93
CA THR A 2 27.43 15.41 2.98
C THR A 2 26.10 14.71 3.22
N SER A 3 25.45 14.99 4.35
CA SER A 3 24.14 14.42 4.67
C SER A 3 23.07 15.14 3.84
N VAL A 4 22.41 14.41 2.94
CA VAL A 4 21.30 14.93 2.15
C VAL A 4 20.01 14.31 2.69
N ILE A 5 18.99 15.14 2.94
CA ILE A 5 17.67 14.65 3.35
C ILE A 5 17.05 13.93 2.15
N PRO A 6 16.60 12.67 2.32
CA PRO A 6 15.99 11.91 1.24
C PRO A 6 14.65 12.52 0.83
N THR A 7 14.30 12.47 -0.47
CA THR A 7 12.96 12.84 -0.92
C THR A 7 11.92 11.85 -0.41
N VAL A 8 10.66 12.30 -0.28
CA VAL A 8 9.55 11.42 0.10
C VAL A 8 9.42 10.23 -0.85
N GLU A 9 9.56 10.45 -2.16
CA GLU A 9 9.55 9.38 -3.16
C GLU A 9 10.64 8.34 -2.91
N MET A 10 11.87 8.76 -2.62
CA MET A 10 12.96 7.82 -2.33
C MET A 10 12.70 7.03 -1.04
N LEU A 11 12.11 7.65 -0.01
CA LEU A 11 11.71 6.96 1.21
C LEU A 11 10.61 5.92 0.95
N LEU A 12 9.57 6.29 0.21
CA LEU A 12 8.48 5.39 -0.15
C LEU A 12 8.98 4.20 -0.98
N ARG A 13 9.82 4.46 -1.99
CA ARG A 13 10.49 3.42 -2.77
C ARG A 13 11.27 2.45 -1.89
N ARG A 14 12.15 2.96 -1.01
CA ARG A 14 12.91 2.12 -0.07
C ARG A 14 12.02 1.31 0.88
N SER A 15 10.89 1.87 1.29
CA SER A 15 9.91 1.14 2.12
C SER A 15 9.29 -0.04 1.37
N THR A 16 8.89 0.19 0.10
CA THR A 16 8.22 -0.82 -0.74
C THR A 16 9.18 -1.83 -1.37
N ASP A 17 10.44 -1.49 -1.60
CA ASP A 17 11.45 -2.42 -2.14
C ASP A 17 11.86 -3.51 -1.13
N ARG A 18 11.46 -3.36 0.14
CA ARG A 18 11.65 -4.33 1.22
C ARG A 18 10.44 -5.26 1.43
N LEU A 19 9.36 -5.07 0.67
CA LEU A 19 8.21 -5.98 0.69
C LEU A 19 8.55 -7.25 -0.08
N ALA A 20 7.92 -8.36 0.30
CA ALA A 20 7.89 -9.53 -0.58
C ALA A 20 7.29 -9.14 -1.95
N PRO A 21 7.73 -9.73 -3.07
CA PRO A 21 7.26 -9.36 -4.41
C PRO A 21 5.73 -9.36 -4.52
N GLU A 22 5.08 -10.38 -3.97
CA GLU A 22 3.63 -10.53 -3.96
C GLU A 22 2.93 -9.43 -3.13
N THR A 23 3.44 -9.08 -1.94
CA THR A 23 2.91 -7.97 -1.14
C THR A 23 3.10 -6.63 -1.85
N ARG A 24 4.22 -6.43 -2.56
CA ARG A 24 4.51 -5.21 -3.33
C ARG A 24 3.54 -5.04 -4.49
N GLU A 25 3.25 -6.11 -5.21
CA GLU A 25 2.26 -6.13 -6.29
C GLU A 25 0.85 -5.83 -5.76
N ARG A 26 0.44 -6.49 -4.67
CA ARG A 26 -0.85 -6.23 -4.00
C ARG A 26 -0.98 -4.79 -3.54
N PHE A 27 0.09 -4.19 -3.01
CA PHE A 27 0.13 -2.78 -2.66
C PHE A 27 -0.04 -1.88 -3.89
N ALA A 28 0.64 -2.18 -4.99
CA ALA A 28 0.51 -1.43 -6.23
C ALA A 28 -0.94 -1.42 -6.73
N TRP A 29 -1.62 -2.58 -6.73
CA TRP A 29 -3.01 -2.69 -7.17
C TRP A 29 -3.93 -1.75 -6.40
N LEU A 30 -3.73 -1.53 -5.09
CA LEU A 30 -4.52 -0.57 -4.30
C LEU A 30 -4.50 0.84 -4.90
N GLY A 31 -3.41 1.24 -5.55
CA GLY A 31 -3.29 2.54 -6.22
C GLY A 31 -4.14 2.65 -7.49
N ALA A 32 -4.35 1.54 -8.19
CA ALA A 32 -5.15 1.48 -9.42
C ALA A 32 -6.67 1.54 -9.15
N PHE A 33 -7.14 1.02 -8.02
CA PHE A 33 -8.58 0.97 -7.69
C PHE A 33 -8.99 1.79 -6.46
N ALA A 34 -8.12 2.68 -5.96
CA ALA A 34 -8.42 3.53 -4.80
C ALA A 34 -9.68 4.39 -5.04
N PRO A 35 -10.77 4.20 -4.25
CA PRO A 35 -11.89 5.15 -4.26
C PRO A 35 -11.45 6.50 -3.68
N LYS A 36 -12.25 7.55 -3.80
CA LYS A 36 -12.01 8.83 -3.10
C LYS A 36 -13.03 8.97 -1.95
N PRO A 37 -12.62 9.05 -0.66
CA PRO A 37 -11.26 8.85 -0.15
C PRO A 37 -10.80 7.38 -0.26
N ALA A 38 -9.49 7.16 -0.30
CA ALA A 38 -8.86 5.85 -0.55
C ALA A 38 -9.05 4.89 0.62
N THR A 39 -10.26 4.35 0.72
CA THR A 39 -10.69 3.45 1.78
C THR A 39 -11.15 2.11 1.22
N PHE A 40 -10.74 1.04 1.86
CA PHE A 40 -10.88 -0.33 1.36
C PHE A 40 -11.58 -1.20 2.41
N ALA A 41 -12.57 -1.96 1.97
CA ALA A 41 -13.09 -3.07 2.76
C ALA A 41 -12.12 -4.27 2.61
N LEU A 42 -12.00 -5.08 3.67
CA LEU A 42 -11.18 -6.30 3.63
C LEU A 42 -11.60 -7.24 2.50
N ASP A 43 -12.91 -7.42 2.29
CA ASP A 43 -13.45 -8.27 1.22
C ASP A 43 -13.16 -7.73 -0.17
N ALA A 44 -13.11 -6.41 -0.35
CA ALA A 44 -12.75 -5.81 -1.63
C ALA A 44 -11.27 -6.07 -1.95
N MET A 45 -10.38 -5.93 -0.97
CA MET A 45 -8.97 -6.27 -1.16
C MET A 45 -8.78 -7.77 -1.42
N ARG A 46 -9.52 -8.63 -0.71
CA ARG A 46 -9.52 -10.08 -0.94
C ARG A 46 -9.91 -10.42 -2.38
N ALA A 47 -10.97 -9.80 -2.89
CA ALA A 47 -11.45 -10.01 -4.25
C ALA A 47 -10.46 -9.50 -5.31
N VAL A 48 -9.89 -8.31 -5.12
CA VAL A 48 -8.92 -7.74 -6.07
C VAL A 48 -7.62 -8.54 -6.09
N TRP A 49 -7.15 -9.01 -4.93
CA TRP A 49 -5.93 -9.80 -4.85
C TRP A 49 -6.12 -11.28 -5.20
N ASP A 50 -7.37 -11.71 -5.45
CA ASP A 50 -7.76 -13.10 -5.70
C ASP A 50 -7.15 -14.11 -4.70
N VAL A 51 -7.34 -13.82 -3.41
CA VAL A 51 -6.81 -14.66 -2.31
C VAL A 51 -7.93 -15.23 -1.44
N PRO A 52 -7.69 -16.40 -0.80
CA PRO A 52 -8.61 -16.93 0.20
C PRO A 52 -8.67 -16.05 1.47
N ASP A 53 -7.54 -15.42 1.86
CA ASP A 53 -7.45 -14.56 3.03
C ASP A 53 -6.53 -13.35 2.78
N ALA A 54 -7.10 -12.14 2.87
CA ALA A 54 -6.38 -10.88 2.71
C ALA A 54 -5.65 -10.42 3.99
N ARG A 55 -5.97 -10.98 5.16
CA ARG A 55 -5.46 -10.51 6.46
C ARG A 55 -3.93 -10.58 6.59
N PRO A 56 -3.21 -11.59 6.07
CA PRO A 56 -1.75 -11.59 6.12
C PRO A 56 -1.13 -10.37 5.43
N THR A 57 -1.54 -10.10 4.19
CA THR A 57 -1.08 -8.93 3.41
C THR A 57 -1.46 -7.63 4.10
N VAL A 58 -2.72 -7.48 4.54
CA VAL A 58 -3.17 -6.26 5.22
C VAL A 58 -2.37 -6.01 6.50
N ARG A 59 -2.11 -7.05 7.31
CA ARG A 59 -1.30 -6.92 8.53
C ARG A 59 0.11 -6.45 8.23
N GLU A 60 0.75 -6.97 7.19
CA GLU A 60 2.08 -6.53 6.78
C GLU A 60 2.08 -5.06 6.34
N LEU A 61 1.13 -4.66 5.48
CA LEU A 61 1.01 -3.28 5.01
C LEU A 61 0.72 -2.31 6.17
N VAL A 62 -0.12 -2.68 7.12
CA VAL A 62 -0.40 -1.89 8.33
C VAL A 62 0.84 -1.80 9.22
N ALA A 63 1.55 -2.90 9.47
CA ALA A 63 2.76 -2.91 10.28
C ALA A 63 3.88 -2.02 9.71
N ARG A 64 3.83 -1.72 8.41
CA ARG A 64 4.80 -0.87 7.71
C ARG A 64 4.29 0.55 7.45
N GLY A 65 3.09 0.91 7.93
CA GLY A 65 2.47 2.21 7.71
C GLY A 65 2.07 2.48 6.26
N LEU A 66 1.87 1.44 5.46
CA LEU A 66 1.41 1.54 4.06
C LEU A 66 -0.13 1.47 3.94
N LEU A 67 -0.79 0.97 4.98
CA LEU A 67 -2.23 1.02 5.21
C LEU A 67 -2.48 1.40 6.66
N GLU A 68 -3.64 1.99 6.93
CA GLU A 68 -4.06 2.37 8.28
C GLU A 68 -5.47 1.83 8.55
N PRO A 69 -5.74 1.28 9.75
CA PRO A 69 -7.10 0.97 10.15
C PRO A 69 -7.97 2.23 10.25
N ALA A 70 -9.18 2.17 9.71
CA ALA A 70 -10.17 3.25 9.72
C ALA A 70 -11.55 2.67 10.07
N GLY A 71 -11.76 2.34 11.34
CA GLY A 71 -12.95 1.64 11.81
C GLY A 71 -13.00 0.20 11.27
N SER A 72 -14.06 -0.14 10.53
CA SER A 72 -14.21 -1.45 9.87
C SER A 72 -13.51 -1.55 8.50
N ARG A 73 -12.86 -0.46 8.06
CA ARG A 73 -12.17 -0.34 6.78
C ARG A 73 -10.69 -0.06 7.00
N PHE A 74 -9.95 0.02 5.90
CA PHE A 74 -8.57 0.47 5.86
C PHE A 74 -8.47 1.71 5.00
N GLN A 75 -7.57 2.63 5.30
CA GLN A 75 -7.30 3.81 4.50
C GLN A 75 -5.84 3.83 4.03
N MET A 76 -5.61 4.50 2.90
CA MET A 76 -4.28 4.76 2.37
C MET A 76 -4.07 6.26 2.18
N HIS A 77 -2.96 6.78 2.69
CA HIS A 77 -2.62 8.19 2.54
C HIS A 77 -2.47 8.56 1.05
N ALA A 78 -2.83 9.79 0.65
CA ALA A 78 -2.83 10.20 -0.76
C ALA A 78 -1.45 10.06 -1.45
N LEU A 79 -0.36 10.33 -0.73
CA LEU A 79 1.00 10.10 -1.23
C LEU A 79 1.32 8.61 -1.48
N LEU A 80 0.76 7.72 -0.65
CA LEU A 80 0.89 6.27 -0.83
C LEU A 80 0.04 5.79 -2.02
N VAL A 81 -1.15 6.36 -2.23
CA VAL A 81 -1.96 6.10 -3.43
C VAL A 81 -1.20 6.49 -4.69
N ALA A 82 -0.60 7.68 -4.71
CA ALA A 82 0.18 8.15 -5.85
C ALA A 82 1.40 7.25 -6.12
N HIS A 83 2.09 6.82 -5.06
CA HIS A 83 3.23 5.89 -5.18
C HIS A 83 2.78 4.50 -5.67
N ALA A 84 1.74 3.93 -5.09
CA ALA A 84 1.18 2.63 -5.50
C ALA A 84 0.76 2.63 -6.97
N ARG A 85 0.11 3.70 -7.43
CA ARG A 85 -0.30 3.84 -8.83
C ARG A 85 0.89 3.84 -9.80
N ARG A 86 1.99 4.52 -9.46
CA ARG A 86 3.23 4.50 -10.27
C ARG A 86 3.88 3.13 -10.33
N LEU A 87 3.64 2.25 -9.34
CA LEU A 87 4.15 0.88 -9.37
C LEU A 87 3.31 -0.05 -10.27
N CYS A 88 2.11 0.37 -10.65
CA CYS A 88 1.22 -0.35 -11.58
C CYS A 88 1.35 0.08 -13.04
N GLU A 89 2.05 1.19 -13.30
CA GLU A 89 2.37 1.71 -14.63
C GLU A 89 3.68 1.09 -15.15
#